data_AF-A0A5J5E9V4-F1
#
_entry.id   AF-A0A5J5E9V4-F1
#
_cell.length_a   1.000
_cell.length_b   1.000
_cell.length_c   1.000
_cell.angle_alpha   90.00
_cell.angle_beta   90.00
_cell.angle_gamma   90.00
#
_symmetry.space_group_name_H-M   'P 1'
#
loop_
_entity.id
_entity.type
_entity.pdbx_description
1 polymer ?
#
loop_
_entity_poly.entity_id
_entity_poly.type
_entity_poly.pdbx_seq_one_letter_code
_entity_poly.pdbx_strand_id
1 'polypeptide(L)' 'MRADYDDELVLLKVDSYDDVLMWGDSGCANFLIRRNDLEQLDFSHVLYTWDCL' A
#
# COMPACT_ATOMS: atom_id res chain seq x y z
N MET A 1 -11.42 -0.72 -15.17
CA MET A 1 -11.30 -1.23 -13.80
C MET A 1 -10.56 -2.55 -13.90
N ARG A 2 -9.30 -2.64 -13.42
CA ARG A 2 -8.51 -3.89 -13.56
C ARG A 2 -9.10 -4.95 -12.64
N ALA A 3 -9.35 -6.14 -13.19
CA ALA A 3 -10.05 -7.23 -12.53
C ALA A 3 -9.22 -7.96 -11.44
N ASP A 4 -7.99 -7.52 -11.19
CA ASP A 4 -7.00 -8.32 -10.44
C ASP A 4 -6.70 -7.78 -9.03
N TYR A 5 -7.45 -6.78 -8.53
CA TYR A 5 -7.23 -6.25 -7.17
C TYR A 5 -7.50 -7.29 -6.07
N ASP A 6 -8.29 -8.33 -6.35
CA ASP A 6 -8.63 -9.39 -5.39
C ASP A 6 -7.42 -10.24 -4.97
N ASP A 7 -6.28 -10.13 -5.67
CA ASP A 7 -5.07 -10.92 -5.37
C ASP A 7 -3.92 -10.09 -4.76
N GLU A 8 -4.18 -8.80 -4.45
CA GLU A 8 -3.24 -7.91 -3.80
C GLU A 8 -3.44 -7.92 -2.27
N LEU A 9 -2.34 -8.10 -1.54
CA LEU A 9 -2.27 -8.10 -0.08
C LEU A 9 -1.62 -6.80 0.41
N VAL A 10 -2.05 -6.30 1.56
CA VAL A 10 -1.40 -5.17 2.23
C VAL A 10 -0.17 -5.67 2.98
N LEU A 11 1.02 -5.26 2.55
CA LEU A 11 2.28 -5.50 3.27
C LEU A 11 2.44 -4.57 4.46
N LEU A 12 2.14 -3.29 4.24
CA LEU A 12 2.29 -2.24 5.23
C LEU A 12 1.27 -1.14 4.96
N LYS A 13 0.65 -0.66 6.02
CA LYS A 13 -0.12 0.57 6.03
C LYS A 13 0.51 1.54 7.01
N VAL A 14 0.64 2.79 6.59
CA VAL A 14 1.16 3.88 7.42
C VAL A 14 0.14 5.01 7.40
N ASP A 15 -0.47 5.23 8.56
CA ASP A 15 -1.37 6.35 8.75
C ASP A 15 -0.57 7.63 9.05
N SER A 16 -1.17 8.76 8.72
CA SER A 16 -0.71 10.03 9.24
C SER A 16 -0.73 10.03 10.77
N TYR A 17 0.23 10.71 11.39
CA TYR A 17 0.40 10.76 12.83
C TYR A 17 0.84 12.15 13.29
N ASP A 18 -0.14 12.90 13.81
CA ASP A 18 -0.01 14.25 14.35
C ASP A 18 0.95 15.12 13.49
N ASP A 19 1.86 15.85 14.13
CA ASP A 19 2.85 16.71 13.48
C ASP A 19 4.12 15.97 13.03
N VAL A 20 4.13 14.63 13.10
CA VAL A 20 5.32 13.81 12.84
C VAL A 20 5.33 13.30 11.40
N LEU A 21 4.15 12.93 10.87
CA LEU A 21 4.03 12.13 9.66
C LEU A 21 2.71 12.47 8.97
N MET A 22 2.73 13.09 7.79
CA MET A 22 1.52 13.59 7.13
C MET A 22 1.40 13.23 5.64
N TRP A 23 0.27 12.61 5.29
CA TRP A 23 -0.13 12.22 3.94
C TRP A 23 -1.32 13.09 3.51
N GLY A 24 -1.04 14.23 2.88
CA GLY A 24 -2.08 15.19 2.47
C GLY A 24 -2.88 15.70 3.66
N ASP A 25 -4.22 15.68 3.56
CA ASP A 25 -5.13 16.00 4.66
C ASP A 25 -5.47 14.74 5.48
N SER A 26 -4.61 14.42 6.44
CA SER A 26 -4.78 13.32 7.40
C SER A 26 -5.00 11.94 6.76
N GLY A 27 -4.38 11.70 5.60
CA GLY A 27 -4.52 10.49 4.79
C GLY A 27 -3.64 9.32 5.24
N CYS A 28 -3.52 8.31 4.38
CA CYS A 28 -2.71 7.11 4.63
C CYS A 28 -1.99 6.60 3.38
N ALA A 29 -0.84 5.96 3.59
CA ALA A 29 -0.12 5.21 2.55
C ALA A 29 -0.27 3.70 2.73
N ASN A 30 -0.24 3.00 1.61
CA ASN A 30 -0.29 1.55 1.55
C ASN A 30 0.82 1.02 0.62
N PHE A 31 1.45 -0.07 1.05
CA PHE A 31 2.30 -0.91 0.22
C PHE A 31 1.55 -2.22 -0.05
N LEU A 32 1.29 -2.51 -1.30
CA LEU A 32 0.52 -3.66 -1.77
C LEU A 32 1.45 -4.62 -2.53
N ILE A 33 1.24 -5.93 -2.36
CA ILE A 33 1.97 -6.98 -3.08
C ILE A 33 1.00 -8.03 -3.60
N ARG A 34 1.28 -8.61 -4.76
CA ARG A 34 0.54 -9.79 -5.22
C ARG A 34 0.93 -11.00 -4.39
N ARG A 35 -0.02 -11.91 -4.14
CA ARG A 35 0.24 -13.16 -3.43
C ARG A 35 1.41 -13.95 -4.00
N ASN A 36 1.46 -14.14 -5.32
CA ASN A 36 2.50 -14.92 -5.99
C ASN A 36 3.90 -14.32 -5.86
N ASP A 37 4.00 -12.98 -5.80
CA ASP A 37 5.27 -12.27 -5.63
C ASP A 37 5.77 -12.44 -4.18
N LEU A 38 4.85 -12.39 -3.21
CA LEU A 38 5.15 -12.65 -1.80
C LEU A 38 5.65 -14.09 -1.56
N GLU A 39 5.00 -15.09 -2.17
CA GLU A 39 5.42 -16.50 -2.08
C GLU A 39 6.83 -16.74 -2.64
N GLN A 40 7.22 -15.97 -3.65
CA GLN A 40 8.55 -16.01 -4.27
C GLN A 40 9.58 -15.10 -3.56
N LEU A 41 9.18 -14.37 -2.53
CA LEU A 41 9.97 -13.33 -1.87
C LEU A 41 10.48 -12.24 -2.84
N ASP A 42 9.74 -12.00 -3.93
CA ASP A 42 10.05 -10.95 -4.90
C ASP A 42 9.29 -9.66 -4.57
N PHE A 43 10.00 -8.70 -3.98
CA PHE A 43 9.43 -7.41 -3.62
C PHE A 43 9.63 -6.33 -4.71
N SER A 44 10.11 -6.70 -5.90
CA SER A 44 10.37 -5.73 -6.98
C SER A 44 9.11 -5.14 -7.62
N HIS A 45 7.94 -5.75 -7.38
CA HIS A 45 6.64 -5.36 -7.94
C HIS A 45 5.68 -4.75 -6.90
N VAL A 46 6.18 -4.34 -5.72
CA VAL A 46 5.35 -3.71 -4.68
C VAL A 46 4.75 -2.40 -5.20
N LEU A 47 3.43 -2.26 -5.08
CA LEU A 47 2.71 -1.05 -5.42
C LEU A 47 2.63 -0.14 -4.20
N TYR A 48 3.03 1.12 -4.36
CA TYR A 48 2.83 2.17 -3.38
C TYR A 48 1.64 3.04 -3.79
N THR A 49 0.67 3.20 -2.91
CA THR A 49 -0.45 4.12 -3.08
C THR A 49 -0.64 4.98 -1.84
N TRP A 50 -1.22 6.15 -2.03
CA TRP A 50 -1.71 6.97 -0.94
C TRP A 50 -2.93 7.76 -1.37
N ASP A 51 -3.78 8.08 -0.42
CA ASP A 51 -4.89 8.99 -0.56
C ASP A 51 -5.05 9.84 0.70
N CYS A 52 -5.84 10.90 0.58
CA CYS A 52 -6.27 11.74 1.69
C CYS A 52 -7.74 12.15 1.48
N LEU A 53 -8.31 12.79 2.50
CA LEU A 53 -9.65 13.37 2.43
C LEU A 53 -9.76 14.50 1.39
#